data_AF-A0A6I6DHK1-F1
#
_entry.id   AF-A0A6I6DHK1-F1
#
_cell.length_a   1.000
_cell.length_b   1.000
_cell.length_c   1.000
_cell.angle_alpha   90.00
_cell.angle_beta   90.00
_cell.angle_gamma   90.00
#
_symmetry.space_group_name_H-M   'P 1'
#
loop_
_entity.id
_entity.type
_entity.pdbx_description
1 polymer ?
#
loop_
_entity_poly.entity_id
_entity_poly.type
_entity_poly.pdbx_seq_one_letter_code
_entity_poly.pdbx_strand_id
1 'polypeptide(L)' 'MISHVKIGRKQKNIMRGHLEKIIKLHYEVNNYIEEHAKQTEVEEYKDFFQNIKDKNIQTVQLISKYMVRKCNR' A
#
# COMPACT_ATOMS: atom_id res chain seq x y z
N MET A 1 -3.81 27.71 8.26
CA MET A 1 -3.94 27.80 6.78
C MET A 1 -2.87 26.93 6.14
N ILE A 2 -3.23 25.79 5.54
CA ILE A 2 -2.27 24.99 4.77
C ILE A 2 -2.14 25.69 3.41
N SER A 3 -1.03 26.39 3.20
CA SER A 3 -0.73 27.04 1.92
C SER A 3 -0.80 26.01 0.80
N HIS A 4 -1.48 26.34 -0.30
CA HIS A 4 -1.45 25.56 -1.53
C HIS A 4 -0.07 25.68 -2.16
N VAL A 5 0.92 24.99 -1.58
CA VAL A 5 2.23 24.82 -2.21
C VAL A 5 2.01 24.05 -3.50
N LYS A 6 2.19 24.73 -4.63
CA LYS A 6 2.06 24.13 -5.95
C LYS A 6 3.27 23.20 -6.17
N ILE A 7 3.06 21.91 -5.97
CA ILE A 7 4.10 20.89 -6.18
C ILE A 7 4.43 20.80 -7.67
N GLY A 8 5.71 20.99 -8.02
CA GLY A 8 6.18 20.92 -9.40
C GLY A 8 6.06 19.51 -9.99
N ARG A 9 5.87 19.42 -11.32
CA ARG A 9 5.70 18.13 -12.04
C ARG A 9 6.84 17.14 -11.78
N LYS A 10 8.08 17.63 -11.68
CA LYS A 10 9.26 16.79 -11.35
C LYS A 10 9.10 16.11 -9.99
N GLN A 11 8.70 16.85 -8.96
CA GLN A 11 8.50 16.30 -7.61
C GLN A 11 7.31 15.33 -7.56
N LYS A 12 6.21 15.62 -8.29
CA LYS A 12 5.07 14.69 -8.43
C LYS A 12 5.49 13.35 -9.04
N ASN A 13 6.33 13.37 -10.07
CA ASN A 13 6.84 12.16 -10.72
C ASN A 13 7.77 11.35 -9.81
N ILE A 14 8.66 12.02 -9.07
CA ILE A 14 9.53 11.36 -8.08
C ILE A 14 8.67 10.66 -7.01
N MET A 15 7.72 11.38 -6.43
CA MET A 15 6.80 10.82 -5.43
C MET A 15 6.00 9.65 -6.00
N ARG A 16 5.48 9.77 -7.22
CA ARG A 16 4.77 8.68 -7.91
C ARG A 16 5.60 7.41 -8.00
N GLY A 17 6.87 7.52 -8.42
CA GLY A 17 7.78 6.36 -8.49
C GLY A 17 8.02 5.71 -7.13
N HIS A 18 8.16 6.50 -6.06
CA HIS A 18 8.27 5.95 -4.70
C HIS A 18 6.98 5.21 -4.28
N LEU A 19 5.81 5.79 -4.55
CA LEU A 19 4.53 5.18 -4.20
C LEU A 19 4.25 3.91 -5.02
N GLU A 20 4.63 3.88 -6.31
CA GLU A 20 4.57 2.67 -7.15
C GLU A 20 5.45 1.56 -6.58
N LYS A 21 6.67 1.88 -6.11
CA LYS A 21 7.54 0.90 -5.45
C LYS A 21 6.95 0.39 -4.13
N ILE A 22 6.34 1.27 -3.33
CA ILE A 22 5.67 0.87 -2.07
C ILE A 22 4.49 -0.07 -2.36
N ILE A 23 3.65 0.25 -3.36
CA ILE A 23 2.55 -0.65 -3.79
C ILE A 23 3.10 -2.02 -4.19
N LYS A 24 4.20 -2.09 -4.94
CA LYS A 24 4.84 -3.36 -5.31
C LYS A 24 5.24 -4.18 -4.07
N LEU A 25 5.84 -3.53 -3.08
CA LEU A 25 6.22 -4.20 -1.82
C LEU A 25 4.99 -4.72 -1.06
N HIS A 26 3.88 -3.97 -1.04
CA HIS A 26 2.63 -4.44 -0.43
C HIS A 26 2.04 -5.65 -1.16
N TYR A 27 2.20 -5.76 -2.49
CA TYR A 27 1.81 -6.97 -3.22
C TYR A 27 2.70 -8.16 -2.85
N GLU A 28 4.01 -7.96 -2.73
CA GLU A 28 4.95 -9.00 -2.27
C GLU A 28 4.58 -9.48 -0.86
N VAL A 29 4.25 -8.56 0.06
CA VAL A 29 3.74 -8.88 1.40
C VAL A 29 2.43 -9.66 1.34
N ASN A 30 1.49 -9.28 0.46
CA ASN A 30 0.22 -9.99 0.33
C ASN A 30 0.43 -11.45 -0.10
N ASN A 31 1.30 -11.67 -1.09
CA ASN A 31 1.62 -13.01 -1.57
C ASN A 31 2.25 -13.85 -0.46
N TYR A 32 3.20 -13.28 0.29
CA TYR A 32 3.82 -13.94 1.42
C TYR A 32 2.80 -14.35 2.49
N ILE A 33 1.89 -13.45 2.85
CA ILE A 33 0.81 -13.75 3.82
C ILE A 33 -0.07 -14.89 3.31
N GLU A 34 -0.46 -14.88 2.04
CA GLU A 34 -1.33 -15.91 1.46
C GLU A 34 -0.66 -17.28 1.39
N GLU A 35 0.64 -17.34 1.10
CA GLU A 35 1.42 -18.58 1.10
C GLU A 35 1.52 -19.17 2.51
N HIS A 36 1.83 -18.35 3.52
CA HIS A 36 2.00 -18.82 4.89
C HIS A 36 0.69 -19.10 5.62
N ALA A 37 -0.38 -18.35 5.34
CA ALA A 37 -1.71 -18.64 5.88
C ALA A 37 -2.21 -20.04 5.48
N LYS A 38 -1.90 -20.51 4.26
CA LYS A 38 -2.25 -21.86 3.78
C LYS A 38 -1.51 -22.97 4.53
N GLN A 39 -0.32 -22.69 5.03
CA GLN A 39 0.54 -23.66 5.75
C GLN A 39 0.31 -23.62 7.26
N THR A 40 -0.46 -22.65 7.75
CA THR A 40 -0.69 -22.45 9.18
C THR A 40 -1.84 -23.32 9.64
N GLU A 41 -1.61 -24.15 10.67
CA GLU A 41 -2.65 -25.03 11.22
C GLU A 41 -3.47 -24.32 12.31
N VAL A 42 -2.80 -23.54 13.16
CA VAL A 42 -3.39 -22.84 14.32
C VAL A 42 -4.32 -21.72 13.86
N GLU A 43 -5.59 -21.79 14.24
CA GLU A 43 -6.62 -20.86 13.78
C GLU A 43 -6.35 -19.41 14.21
N GLU A 44 -5.89 -19.19 15.44
CA GLU A 44 -5.51 -17.86 15.93
C GLU A 44 -4.49 -17.17 15.02
N TYR A 45 -3.54 -17.92 14.47
CA TYR A 45 -2.54 -17.38 13.57
C TYR A 45 -3.08 -17.13 12.16
N LYS A 46 -4.06 -17.92 11.69
CA LYS A 46 -4.76 -17.64 10.43
C LYS A 46 -5.58 -16.35 10.52
N ASP A 47 -6.31 -16.17 11.63
CA ASP A 47 -7.06 -14.95 11.91
C ASP A 47 -6.14 -13.74 11.93
N PHE A 48 -4.97 -13.87 12.56
CA PHE A 48 -3.97 -12.82 12.55
C PHE A 48 -3.45 -12.52 11.14
N PHE A 49 -3.14 -13.52 10.32
CA PHE A 49 -2.75 -13.33 8.92
C PHE A 49 -3.82 -12.62 8.10
N GLN A 50 -5.10 -12.99 8.27
CA GLN A 50 -6.21 -12.31 7.61
C GLN A 50 -6.29 -10.83 8.01
N ASN A 51 -6.08 -10.54 9.30
CA ASN A 51 -6.08 -9.17 9.82
C ASN A 51 -4.93 -8.32 9.24
N ILE A 52 -3.74 -8.91 9.08
CA ILE A 52 -2.61 -8.26 8.40
C ILE A 52 -2.95 -8.01 6.92
N LYS A 53 -3.51 -9.00 6.24
CA LYS A 53 -3.92 -8.89 4.82
C LYS A 53 -4.91 -7.74 4.61
N ASP A 54 -5.92 -7.61 5.47
CA ASP A 54 -6.92 -6.54 5.36
C ASP A 54 -6.29 -5.15 5.53
N LYS A 55 -5.39 -4.99 6.51
CA LYS A 55 -4.64 -3.74 6.70
C LYS A 55 -3.71 -3.42 5.52
N ASN A 56 -3.12 -4.44 4.92
CA ASN A 56 -2.27 -4.31 3.74
C ASN A 56 -3.08 -3.77 2.54
N ILE A 57 -4.27 -4.32 2.31
CA ILE A 57 -5.20 -3.87 1.26
C ILE A 57 -5.64 -2.42 1.51
N GLN A 58 -6.01 -2.06 2.74
CA GLN A 58 -6.38 -0.70 3.11
C GLN A 58 -5.24 0.30 2.84
N THR A 59 -3.99 -0.11 3.11
CA THR A 59 -2.80 0.72 2.85
C THR A 59 -2.60 0.95 1.35
N VAL A 60 -2.72 -0.09 0.52
CA VAL A 60 -2.64 0.04 -0.95
C VAL A 60 -3.73 0.98 -1.47
N GLN A 61 -4.96 0.87 -0.96
CA GLN A 61 -6.07 1.76 -1.35
C GLN A 61 -5.81 3.21 -0.95
N LEU A 62 -5.26 3.46 0.24
CA LEU A 62 -4.89 4.79 0.72
C LEU A 62 -3.84 5.42 -0.22
N ILE A 63 -2.77 4.68 -0.53
CA ILE A 63 -1.70 5.15 -1.42
C ILE A 63 -2.25 5.44 -2.82
N SER A 64 -3.05 4.53 -3.37
CA SER A 64 -3.64 4.69 -4.71
C SER A 64 -4.52 5.95 -4.79
N LYS A 65 -5.36 6.20 -3.78
CA LYS A 65 -6.18 7.42 -3.68
C LYS A 65 -5.32 8.68 -3.61
N TYR A 66 -4.20 8.64 -2.88
CA TYR A 66 -3.27 9.77 -2.79
C TYR A 66 -2.60 10.05 -4.15
N MET A 67 -2.11 9.02 -4.84
CA MET A 67 -1.49 9.14 -6.15
C MET A 67 -2.43 9.81 -7.17
N VAL A 68 -3.69 9.36 -7.24
CA VAL A 68 -4.69 9.97 -8.13
C VAL A 68 -4.91 11.44 -7.82
N ARG A 69 -4.99 11.80 -6.53
CA ARG A 69 -5.31 13.17 -6.11
C ARG A 69 -4.13 14.13 -6.21
N LYS A 70 -2.90 13.66 -6.02
CA LYS A 70 -1.72 14.51 -5.77
C LYS A 70 -0.57 14.31 -6.74
N CYS A 71 -0.45 13.15 -7.38
CA CYS A 71 0.63 12.81 -8.28
C CYS A 71 0.21 12.79 -9.75
N ASN A 72 -1.01 12.34 -10.06
CA ASN A 72 -1.50 12.17 -11.42
C ASN A 72 -2.27 13.38 -11.97
N ARG A 73 -2.65 14.31 -11.09
CA ARG A 73 -3.44 15.50 -11.41
C ARG A 73 -2.57 16.75 -11.51
#